data_AF-A0A357HF38-F1
#
_entry.id   AF-A0A357HF38-F1
#
_cell.length_a   1.000
_cell.length_b   1.000
_cell.length_c   1.000
_cell.angle_alpha   90.00
_cell.angle_beta   90.00
_cell.angle_gamma   90.00
#
_symmetry.space_group_name_H-M   'P 1'
#
loop_
_entity.id
_entity.type
_entity.pdbx_description
1 polymer ?
#
loop_
_entity_poly.entity_id
_entity_poly.type
_entity_poly.pdbx_seq_one_letter_code
_entity_poly.pdbx_strand_id
1 'polypeptide(L)'
;MIKEFTRIFLALNILAMPLFAQDTTAANSEELESKINNGLTNTVYSNGNGSVNRLPQLLLDVKVLLTEAMIADVYKDTLEVIYYLDRIYDLLG
;
A
#
# COMPACT_ATOMS: atom_id res chain seq x y z
N MET A 1 -3.13 20.74 -36.80
CA MET A 1 -2.48 20.34 -35.53
C MET A 1 -3.48 20.11 -34.41
N ILE A 2 -4.44 21.02 -34.14
CA ILE A 2 -5.41 20.85 -33.05
C ILE A 2 -6.33 19.62 -33.21
N LYS A 3 -6.76 19.31 -34.45
CA LYS A 3 -7.68 18.20 -34.75
C LYS A 3 -7.07 16.82 -34.50
N GLU A 4 -5.77 16.66 -34.76
CA GLU A 4 -5.04 15.42 -34.48
C GLU A 4 -4.86 15.21 -32.97
N PHE A 5 -4.62 16.30 -32.23
CA PHE A 5 -4.50 16.26 -30.77
C PHE A 5 -5.81 15.85 -30.09
N THR A 6 -6.95 16.36 -30.57
CA THR A 6 -8.28 15.94 -30.10
C THR A 6 -8.55 14.46 -30.37
N ARG A 7 -8.10 13.94 -31.52
CA ARG A 7 -8.27 12.51 -31.88
C ARG A 7 -7.44 11.60 -30.98
N ILE A 8 -6.20 11.98 -30.66
CA ILE A 8 -5.31 11.23 -29.76
C ILE A 8 -5.85 11.26 -28.33
N PHE A 9 -6.32 12.42 -27.86
CA PHE A 9 -6.90 12.55 -26.52
C PHE A 9 -8.20 11.73 -26.35
N LEU A 10 -9.04 11.68 -27.39
CA LEU A 10 -10.24 10.84 -27.41
C LEU A 10 -9.89 9.34 -27.40
N ALA A 11 -8.87 8.93 -28.16
CA ALA A 11 -8.43 7.53 -28.21
C ALA A 11 -7.85 7.05 -26.86
N LEU A 12 -7.14 7.92 -26.14
CA LEU A 12 -6.55 7.59 -24.83
C LEU A 12 -7.63 7.37 -23.75
N ASN A 13 -8.75 8.10 -23.81
CA ASN A 13 -9.85 7.94 -22.85
C ASN A 13 -10.65 6.64 -23.07
N ILE A 14 -10.73 6.12 -24.30
CA ILE A 14 -11.45 4.86 -24.61
C ILE A 14 -10.65 3.63 -24.17
N LEU A 15 -9.31 3.72 -24.06
CA LEU A 15 -8.49 2.62 -23.57
C LEU A 15 -8.55 2.46 -22.03
N ALA A 16 -8.97 3.51 -21.31
CA ALA A 16 -8.98 3.54 -19.84
C ALA A 16 -10.20 2.86 -19.18
N MET A 17 -11.18 2.38 -19.96
CA MET A 17 -12.36 1.66 -19.43
C MET A 17 -12.67 0.48 -20.37
N PRO A 18 -12.56 -0.79 -19.92
CA PRO A 18 -13.14 -1.28 -18.68
C PRO A 18 -12.24 -2.25 -17.88
N LEU A 19 -11.80 -1.85 -16.69
CA LEU A 19 -11.83 -2.77 -15.55
C LEU A 19 -13.24 -2.65 -14.98
N PHE A 20 -14.10 -3.66 -15.19
CA PHE A 20 -15.19 -4.10 -14.29
C PHE A 20 -16.14 -5.00 -15.09
N ALA A 21 -15.74 -6.26 -15.22
CA ALA A 21 -16.66 -7.38 -15.41
C ALA A 21 -15.99 -8.60 -14.77
N GLN A 22 -16.12 -8.74 -13.45
CA GLN A 22 -15.86 -10.00 -12.77
C GLN A 22 -17.20 -10.70 -12.58
N ASP A 23 -17.44 -11.75 -13.37
CA ASP A 23 -18.50 -12.71 -13.13
C ASP A 23 -18.20 -13.44 -11.81
N THR A 24 -19.09 -13.29 -10.82
CA THR A 24 -19.03 -14.09 -9.60
C THR A 24 -19.51 -15.50 -9.93
N THR A 25 -18.58 -16.39 -10.28
CA THR A 25 -18.84 -17.82 -10.28
C THR A 25 -18.40 -18.35 -8.92
N ALA A 26 -19.37 -18.72 -8.09
CA ALA A 26 -19.16 -19.37 -6.81
C ALA A 26 -18.39 -20.69 -7.02
N ALA A 27 -17.07 -20.63 -6.83
CA ALA A 27 -16.20 -21.78 -6.76
C ALA A 27 -15.43 -21.71 -5.44
N ASN A 28 -16.00 -22.39 -4.44
CA ASN A 28 -15.38 -22.97 -3.24
C ASN A 28 -14.08 -22.30 -2.78
N SER A 29 -14.22 -21.25 -2.00
CA SER A 29 -13.14 -20.38 -1.51
C SER A 29 -12.51 -20.87 -0.19
N GLU A 30 -12.45 -22.17 0.08
CA GLU A 30 -11.83 -22.68 1.32
C GLU A 30 -10.32 -22.96 1.20
N GLU A 31 -9.75 -22.99 -0.01
CA GLU A 31 -8.34 -23.41 -0.20
C GLU A 31 -7.35 -22.26 -0.49
N LEU A 32 -7.83 -21.04 -0.81
CA LEU A 32 -6.95 -19.90 -1.11
C LEU A 32 -6.73 -18.94 0.09
N GLU A 33 -7.65 -18.90 1.05
CA GLU A 33 -7.45 -18.08 2.26
C GLU A 33 -6.32 -18.61 3.16
N SER A 34 -6.06 -19.92 3.17
CA SER A 34 -5.00 -20.50 4.01
C SER A 34 -3.58 -20.09 3.57
N LYS A 35 -3.36 -19.78 2.28
CA LYS A 35 -2.03 -19.43 1.77
C LYS A 35 -1.74 -17.94 1.75
N ILE A 36 -2.78 -17.10 1.64
CA ILE A 36 -2.65 -15.65 1.78
C ILE A 36 -2.47 -15.28 3.26
N ASN A 37 -3.15 -15.97 4.17
CA ASN A 37 -2.95 -15.79 5.61
C ASN A 37 -1.55 -16.24 6.07
N ASN A 38 -0.95 -17.25 5.42
CA ASN A 38 0.38 -17.76 5.78
C ASN A 38 1.55 -16.98 5.14
N GLY A 39 1.28 -16.02 4.24
CA GLY A 39 2.30 -15.21 3.55
C GLY A 39 2.54 -13.82 4.15
N LEU A 40 1.64 -13.33 5.01
CA LEU A 40 1.73 -11.97 5.54
C LEU A 40 1.32 -11.83 7.02
N THR A 41 0.78 -12.87 7.66
CA THR A 41 0.46 -12.80 9.09
C THR A 41 1.50 -13.53 9.93
N ASN A 42 2.04 -12.80 10.90
CA ASN A 42 2.64 -13.34 12.11
C ASN A 42 4.04 -13.95 12.00
N THR A 43 5.04 -13.12 11.68
CA THR A 43 6.21 -13.12 12.57
C THR A 43 5.74 -12.59 13.92
N VAL A 44 5.10 -13.44 14.73
CA VAL A 44 4.91 -13.15 16.15
C VAL A 44 6.32 -13.04 16.70
N TYR A 45 6.79 -11.81 16.86
CA TYR A 45 8.02 -11.51 17.58
C TYR A 45 7.72 -11.77 19.07
N SER A 46 7.45 -13.01 19.44
CA SER A 46 7.28 -13.40 20.83
C SER A 46 8.66 -13.32 21.47
N ASN A 47 8.81 -12.43 22.44
CA ASN A 47 9.89 -12.58 23.41
C ASN A 47 9.67 -13.94 24.09
N GLY A 48 10.74 -14.66 24.45
CA GLY A 48 10.68 -16.02 25.02
C GLY A 48 9.85 -16.19 26.31
N ASN A 49 9.24 -15.09 26.79
CA ASN A 49 8.35 -14.99 27.95
C ASN A 49 6.86 -14.79 27.59
N GLY A 50 6.44 -15.04 26.34
CA GLY A 50 5.02 -14.92 25.92
C GLY A 50 4.50 -13.47 25.80
N SER A 51 5.38 -12.48 25.94
CA SER A 51 5.10 -11.08 25.63
C SER A 51 5.43 -10.82 24.17
N VAL A 52 4.46 -10.30 23.39
CA VAL A 52 4.69 -9.92 22.00
C VAL A 52 5.61 -8.70 22.00
N ASN A 53 6.86 -8.90 21.58
CA ASN A 53 7.79 -7.83 21.35
C ASN A 53 7.28 -6.99 20.18
N ARG A 54 6.72 -5.81 20.48
CA ARG A 54 6.20 -4.90 19.47
C ARG A 54 7.29 -4.12 18.75
N LEU A 55 8.54 -4.17 19.23
CA LEU A 55 9.64 -3.39 18.67
C LEU A 55 9.91 -3.71 17.18
N PRO A 56 10.00 -4.98 16.75
CA PRO A 56 10.27 -5.25 15.34
C PRO A 56 9.11 -4.84 14.42
N GLN A 57 7.87 -4.96 14.91
CA GLN A 57 6.70 -4.43 14.19
C GLN A 57 6.73 -2.90 14.10
N LEU A 58 7.03 -2.23 15.21
CA LEU A 58 7.17 -0.78 15.26
C LEU A 58 8.23 -0.27 14.28
N LEU A 59 9.39 -0.92 14.23
CA LEU A 59 10.45 -0.56 13.29
C LEU A 59 10.05 -0.81 11.82
N LEU A 60 9.24 -1.84 11.55
CA LEU A 60 8.70 -2.08 10.22
C LEU A 60 7.76 -0.94 9.80
N ASP A 61 6.84 -0.55 10.69
CA ASP A 61 5.86 0.51 10.43
C ASP A 61 6.56 1.85 10.17
N VAL A 62 7.58 2.17 10.98
CA VAL A 62 8.40 3.38 10.83
C VAL A 62 9.20 3.37 9.53
N LYS A 63 9.74 2.22 9.13
CA LYS A 63 10.46 2.07 7.86
C LYS A 63 9.54 2.39 6.67
N VAL A 64 8.30 1.91 6.68
CA VAL A 64 7.33 2.19 5.61
C VAL A 64 7.06 3.69 5.55
N LEU A 65 6.70 4.32 6.67
CA LEU A 65 6.43 5.75 6.72
C LEU A 65 7.63 6.60 6.28
N LEU A 66 8.85 6.22 6.65
CA LEU A 66 10.05 6.91 6.21
C LEU A 66 10.25 6.80 4.70
N THR A 67 9.92 5.65 4.12
CA THR A 67 9.98 5.45 2.67
C THR A 67 8.97 6.34 1.97
N GLU A 68 7.74 6.42 2.47
CA GLU A 68 6.72 7.33 1.92
C GLU A 68 7.12 8.80 2.05
N ALA A 69 7.71 9.19 3.19
CA ALA A 69 8.26 10.54 3.38
C ALA A 69 9.38 10.86 2.37
N MET A 70 10.28 9.92 2.11
CA MET A 70 11.33 10.10 1.09
C MET A 70 10.74 10.23 -0.32
N ILE A 71 9.71 9.45 -0.64
CA ILE A 71 9.02 9.52 -1.93
C ILE A 71 8.35 10.89 -2.09
N ALA A 72 7.60 11.35 -1.09
CA ALA A 72 6.95 12.65 -1.08
C ALA A 72 7.96 13.81 -1.24
N ASP A 73 9.12 13.71 -0.61
CA ASP A 73 10.21 14.70 -0.75
C ASP A 73 10.73 14.78 -2.20
N VAL A 74 10.91 13.63 -2.87
CA VAL A 74 11.29 13.57 -4.29
C VAL A 74 10.26 14.29 -5.19
N TYR A 75 8.97 14.18 -4.86
CA TYR A 75 7.89 14.87 -5.57
C TYR A 75 7.68 16.33 -5.11
N LYS A 76 8.48 16.81 -4.14
CA LYS A 76 8.36 18.14 -3.52
C LYS A 76 7.01 18.38 -2.86
N ASP A 77 6.34 17.33 -2.39
CA ASP A 77 5.12 17.45 -1.59
C ASP A 77 5.49 17.65 -0.11
N THR A 78 5.75 18.90 0.26
CA THR A 78 6.18 19.24 1.62
C THR A 78 5.12 18.92 2.68
N LEU A 79 3.82 19.01 2.35
CA LEU A 79 2.76 18.72 3.32
C LEU A 79 2.69 17.23 3.63
N GLU A 80 2.82 16.39 2.60
CA GLU A 80 2.84 14.94 2.77
C GLU A 80 4.09 14.46 3.52
N VAL A 81 5.26 15.06 3.25
CA VAL A 81 6.49 14.80 4.04
C VAL A 81 6.26 15.08 5.52
N ILE A 82 5.72 16.26 5.86
CA ILE A 82 5.48 16.64 7.26
C ILE A 82 4.48 15.69 7.93
N TYR A 83 3.41 15.31 7.21
CA TYR A 83 2.43 14.35 7.71
C TYR A 83 3.05 12.99 8.05
N TYR A 84 3.90 12.43 7.18
CA TYR A 84 4.56 11.15 7.48
C TYR A 84 5.56 11.26 8.63
N LEU A 85 6.30 12.37 8.73
CA LEU A 85 7.23 12.59 9.86
C LEU A 85 6.49 12.74 11.20
N ASP A 86 5.36 13.44 11.23
CA ASP A 86 4.50 13.56 12.41
C ASP A 86 3.99 12.18 12.84
N ARG A 87 3.55 11.36 11.87
CA ARG A 87 3.11 9.99 12.15
C ARG A 87 4.22 9.09 12.68
N ILE A 88 5.45 9.28 12.23
CA ILE A 88 6.62 8.57 12.79
C ILE A 88 6.83 8.99 14.24
N TYR A 89 6.73 10.29 14.55
CA TYR A 89 6.87 10.78 15.92
C TYR A 89 5.81 10.19 16.85
N ASP A 90 4.55 10.14 16.43
CA ASP A 90 3.45 9.50 17.17
C ASP A 90 3.68 8.01 17.47
N LEU A 91 4.42 7.31 16.60
CA LEU A 91 4.72 5.89 16.78
C LEU A 91 5.90 5.65 17.72
N LEU A 92 6.86 6.58 17.77
CA LEU A 92 8.08 6.47 18.60
C LEU A 92 7.95 7.13 19.98
N GLY A 93 7.06 8.11 20.13
CA GLY A 93 6.80 8.84 21.37
C GLY A 93 6.03 8.01 22.39
#